data_AF-A0AAE3W0R8-F1
#
_entry.id   AF-A0AAE3W0R8-F1
#
_cell.length_a   1.000
_cell.length_b   1.000
_cell.length_c   1.000
_cell.angle_alpha   90.00
_cell.angle_beta   90.00
_cell.angle_gamma   90.00
#
_symmetry.space_group_name_H-M   'P 1'
#
loop_
_entity.id
_entity.type
_entity.pdbx_description
1 polymer ?
#
loop_
_entity_poly.entity_id
_entity_poly.type
_entity_poly.pdbx_seq_one_letter_code
_entity_poly.pdbx_strand_id
1 'polypeptide(L)'
;MTIITGDAMHRQKDHVAYLATRRARWLLTVEDDRPLLRKQLASLPWRAVSDATRAEDRGHGRRKIRTPKTLTVATGIDFPHAT
;
A
#
# COMPACT_ATOMS: atom_id res chain seq x y z
N MET A 1 -7.65 -11.93 15.11
CA MET A 1 -7.67 -10.83 14.11
C MET A 1 -6.96 -11.34 12.87
N THR A 2 -7.63 -11.35 11.71
CA THR A 2 -7.08 -11.92 10.47
C THR A 2 -6.65 -10.80 9.54
N ILE A 3 -5.39 -10.83 9.10
CA ILE A 3 -4.84 -9.94 8.08
C ILE A 3 -4.59 -10.75 6.82
N ILE A 4 -5.14 -10.29 5.70
CA ILE A 4 -4.93 -10.88 4.38
C ILE A 4 -3.94 -10.01 3.62
N THR A 5 -2.85 -10.62 3.15
CA THR A 5 -1.85 -9.96 2.31
C THR A 5 -2.00 -10.45 0.87
N GLY A 6 -1.99 -9.54 -0.10
CA GLY A 6 -2.09 -9.90 -1.51
C GLY A 6 -1.26 -8.97 -2.40
N ASP A 7 -0.66 -9.53 -3.43
CA ASP A 7 -0.04 -8.77 -4.52
C ASP A 7 -1.07 -8.44 -5.63
N ALA A 8 -0.66 -7.67 -6.64
CA ALA A 8 -1.56 -6.88 -7.46
C ALA A 8 -2.09 -7.57 -8.72
N MET A 9 -2.57 -8.81 -8.63
CA MET A 9 -3.26 -9.41 -9.77
C MET A 9 -4.78 -9.10 -9.77
N HIS A 10 -5.18 -8.26 -10.75
CA HIS A 10 -6.52 -7.89 -11.26
C HIS A 10 -7.75 -7.90 -10.30
N ARG A 11 -8.43 -6.74 -10.20
CA ARG A 11 -9.73 -6.48 -9.48
C ARG A 11 -9.72 -6.51 -7.94
N GLN A 12 -8.69 -5.97 -7.29
CA GLN A 12 -8.65 -5.84 -5.82
C GLN A 12 -9.86 -5.09 -5.19
N LYS A 13 -10.58 -4.20 -5.90
CA LYS A 13 -11.76 -3.51 -5.35
C LYS A 13 -12.86 -4.50 -4.89
N ASP A 14 -13.17 -5.50 -5.71
CA ASP A 14 -14.18 -6.52 -5.40
C ASP A 14 -13.70 -7.45 -4.28
N HIS A 15 -12.42 -7.80 -4.30
CA HIS A 15 -11.80 -8.62 -3.26
C HIS A 15 -11.83 -7.91 -1.90
N VAL A 16 -11.55 -6.62 -1.87
CA VAL A 16 -11.57 -5.80 -0.66
C VAL A 16 -12.98 -5.61 -0.13
N ALA A 17 -13.97 -5.41 -1.01
CA ALA A 17 -15.38 -5.38 -0.63
C ALA A 17 -15.80 -6.71 0.01
N TYR A 18 -15.41 -7.85 -0.57
CA TYR A 18 -15.64 -9.17 0.00
C TYR A 18 -14.96 -9.35 1.37
N LEU A 19 -13.69 -8.95 1.51
CA LEU A 19 -12.98 -9.01 2.79
C LEU A 19 -13.64 -8.13 3.86
N ALA A 20 -14.14 -6.96 3.47
CA ALA A 20 -14.88 -6.07 4.37
C ALA A 20 -16.16 -6.73 4.90
N THR A 21 -16.90 -7.48 4.08
CA THR A 21 -18.07 -8.26 4.54
C THR A 21 -17.71 -9.28 5.63
N ARG A 22 -16.46 -9.76 5.62
CA ARG A 22 -15.93 -10.72 6.59
C ARG A 22 -15.20 -10.07 7.77
N ARG A 23 -15.22 -8.74 7.87
CA ARG A 23 -14.49 -7.96 8.89
C ARG A 23 -12.97 -8.28 8.90
N ALA A 24 -12.42 -8.68 7.75
CA ALA A 24 -11.00 -8.94 7.61
C ALA A 24 -10.23 -7.63 7.34
N ARG A 25 -8.97 -7.57 7.79
CA ARG A 25 -8.04 -6.48 7.45
C ARG A 25 -7.19 -6.91 6.27
N TRP A 26 -6.75 -5.97 5.45
CA TRP A 26 -5.99 -6.25 4.24
C TRP A 26 -4.75 -5.36 4.11
N LEU A 27 -3.70 -5.91 3.50
CA LEU A 27 -2.50 -5.21 3.06
C LEU A 27 -2.25 -5.58 1.61
N LEU A 28 -2.34 -4.60 0.72
CA LEU A 28 -2.30 -4.82 -0.72
C LEU A 28 -1.26 -3.94 -1.37
N THR A 29 -0.59 -4.49 -2.38
CA THR A 29 0.27 -3.72 -3.27
C THR A 29 -0.57 -3.02 -4.33
N VAL A 30 -0.28 -1.75 -4.58
CA VAL A 30 -0.82 -0.99 -5.72
C VAL A 30 0.22 -1.00 -6.83
N GLU A 31 -0.14 -1.56 -7.98
CA GLU A 31 0.68 -1.57 -9.19
C GLU A 31 0.24 -0.47 -10.18
N ASP A 32 0.91 -0.43 -11.34
CA ASP A 32 0.73 0.59 -12.37
C ASP A 32 -0.57 0.46 -13.18
N ASP A 33 -1.36 -0.58 -12.90
CA ASP A 33 -2.68 -0.79 -13.47
C ASP A 33 -3.76 0.19 -12.94
N ARG A 34 -3.44 0.98 -11.91
CA ARG A 34 -4.35 1.98 -11.29
C ARG A 34 -3.74 3.38 -11.24
N PRO A 35 -3.66 4.09 -12.37
CA PRO A 35 -2.96 5.37 -12.46
C PRO A 35 -3.55 6.47 -11.56
N LEU A 36 -4.89 6.53 -11.40
CA LEU A 36 -5.53 7.54 -10.53
C LEU A 36 -5.21 7.32 -9.05
N LEU A 37 -5.33 6.07 -8.58
CA LEU A 37 -4.97 5.70 -7.21
C LEU A 37 -3.49 5.96 -6.95
N ARG A 38 -2.61 5.59 -7.90
CA ARG A 38 -1.18 5.87 -7.79
C ARG A 38 -0.90 7.37 -7.69
N LYS A 39 -1.60 8.20 -8.47
CA LYS A 39 -1.50 9.66 -8.41
C LYS A 39 -1.93 10.21 -7.05
N GLN A 40 -3.04 9.73 -6.49
CA GLN A 40 -3.49 10.11 -5.15
C GLN A 40 -2.46 9.73 -4.08
N LEU A 41 -1.98 8.48 -4.10
CA LEU A 41 -0.95 8.03 -3.16
C LEU A 41 0.34 8.85 -3.29
N ALA A 42 0.77 9.17 -4.51
CA ALA A 42 1.96 10.00 -4.74
C ALA A 42 1.80 11.44 -4.23
N SER A 43 0.57 11.96 -4.15
CA SER A 43 0.26 13.31 -3.68
C SER A 43 0.24 13.45 -2.15
N LEU A 44 0.29 12.35 -1.41
CA LEU A 44 0.33 12.35 0.05
C LEU A 44 1.61 13.05 0.56
N PRO A 45 1.60 13.62 1.79
CA PRO A 45 2.71 14.39 2.34
C PRO A 45 3.90 13.53 2.80
N TRP A 46 4.39 12.62 1.96
CA TRP A 46 5.46 11.66 2.27
C TRP A 46 6.75 12.31 2.78
N ARG A 47 7.00 13.57 2.41
CA ARG A 47 8.17 14.32 2.90
C ARG A 47 8.10 14.63 4.40
N ALA A 48 6.89 14.77 4.95
CA ALA A 48 6.66 15.02 6.38
C ALA A 48 6.59 13.73 7.21
N VAL A 49 6.49 12.56 6.57
CA VAL A 49 6.40 11.26 7.25
C VAL A 49 7.81 10.76 7.57
N SER A 50 8.06 10.38 8.82
CA SER A 50 9.34 9.78 9.22
C SER A 50 9.54 8.40 8.60
N ASP A 51 10.80 8.06 8.37
CA ASP A 51 11.20 6.71 7.97
C ASP A 51 10.93 5.73 9.11
N ALA A 52 10.25 4.62 8.83
CA ALA A 52 9.94 3.62 9.86
C ALA A 52 11.14 2.71 10.16
N THR A 53 11.91 2.36 9.13
CA THR A 53 13.16 1.59 9.24
C THR A 53 14.01 1.84 7.99
N ARG A 54 15.25 1.35 7.99
CA ARG A 54 16.14 1.36 6.83
C ARG A 54 16.80 0.00 6.69
N ALA A 55 16.49 -0.69 5.60
CA ALA A 55 17.12 -1.95 5.24
C ALA A 55 18.12 -1.72 4.10
N GLU A 56 19.30 -2.32 4.22
CA GLU A 56 20.33 -2.32 3.18
C GLU A 56 20.67 -3.76 2.80
N ASP A 57 20.74 -4.03 1.50
CA ASP A 57 21.11 -5.32 0.93
C ASP A 57 22.11 -5.11 -0.23
N ARG A 58 23.00 -6.09 -0.45
CA ARG A 58 23.94 -6.09 -1.58
C ARG A 58 23.84 -7.43 -2.30
N GLY A 59 23.54 -7.38 -3.58
CA GLY A 59 23.48 -8.58 -4.42
C GLY A 59 23.63 -8.23 -5.90
N HIS A 60 24.27 -9.12 -6.67
CA HIS A 60 24.54 -8.94 -8.10
C HIS A 60 25.25 -7.61 -8.43
N GLY A 61 26.20 -7.21 -7.58
CA GLY A 61 26.94 -5.95 -7.72
C GLY A 61 26.11 -4.68 -7.44
N ARG A 62 24.83 -4.81 -7.05
CA ARG A 62 23.95 -3.68 -6.74
C ARG A 62 23.71 -3.57 -5.23
N ARG A 63 23.77 -2.34 -4.74
CA ARG A 63 23.33 -1.95 -3.39
C ARG A 63 21.86 -1.56 -3.45
N LYS A 64 21.02 -2.20 -2.65
CA LYS A 64 19.59 -1.90 -2.51
C LYS A 64 19.35 -1.30 -1.14
N ILE A 65 18.70 -0.15 -1.09
CA ILE A 65 18.28 0.49 0.17
C ILE A 65 16.76 0.62 0.12
N ARG A 66 16.08 0.17 1.19
CA ARG A 66 14.63 0.27 1.34
C ARG A 66 14.31 1.01 2.63
N THR A 67 13.51 2.06 2.51
CA THR A 67 13.12 2.93 3.62
C THR A 67 11.60 3.07 3.62
N PRO A 68 10.86 2.17 4.27
CA PRO A 68 9.41 2.25 4.31
C PRO A 68 8.92 3.46 5.12
N LYS A 69 7.82 4.03 4.67
CA LYS A 69 7.05 5.07 5.36
C LYS A 69 5.62 4.61 5.55
N THR A 70 4.99 5.01 6.65
CA THR A 70 3.60 4.67 6.94
C THR A 70 2.84 5.94 7.30
N LEU A 71 1.69 6.14 6.65
CA LEU A 71 0.81 7.28 6.87
C LEU A 71 -0.63 6.76 6.99
N THR A 72 -1.38 7.29 7.96
CA THR A 72 -2.83 7.10 8.03
C THR A 72 -3.51 8.15 7.17
N VAL A 73 -4.39 7.72 6.26
CA VAL A 73 -5.13 8.63 5.38
C VAL A 73 -6.55 8.84 5.91
N ALA A 74 -6.79 9.97 6.57
CA ALA A 74 -8.09 10.25 7.23
C ALA A 74 -9.20 10.71 6.27
N THR A 75 -8.84 11.29 5.11
CA THR A 75 -9.79 11.81 4.11
C THR A 75 -10.20 10.77 3.06
N GLY A 76 -9.76 9.52 3.23
CA GLY A 76 -9.99 8.43 2.26
C GLY A 76 -9.20 8.60 0.96
N ILE A 77 -9.18 7.54 0.16
CA ILE A 77 -8.61 7.49 -1.20
C ILE A 77 -9.63 6.84 -2.15
N ASP A 78 -9.42 6.88 -3.47
CA ASP A 78 -10.27 6.18 -4.45
C ASP A 78 -10.02 4.65 -4.42
N PHE A 79 -10.25 4.07 -3.25
CA PHE A 79 -10.16 2.65 -2.99
C PHE A 79 -11.21 2.24 -1.95
N PRO A 80 -11.99 1.19 -2.19
CA PRO A 80 -13.05 0.77 -1.28
C PRO A 80 -12.53 0.45 0.11
N HIS A 81 -13.27 0.89 1.14
CA HIS A 81 -12.97 0.60 2.54
C HIS A 81 -11.57 1.06 3.02
N ALA A 82 -10.97 2.03 2.32
CA ALA A 82 -9.72 2.70 2.68
C ALA A 82 -10.03 4.11 3.24
N THR A 83 -10.49 4.15 4.49
CA THR A 83 -10.83 5.37 5.27
C THR A 83 -10.07 5.40 6.58
#